data_AF-A0A7C2ZV42-F1
#
_entry.id   AF-A0A7C2ZV42-F1
#
_cell.length_a   1.000
_cell.length_b   1.000
_cell.length_c   1.000
_cell.angle_alpha   90.00
_cell.angle_beta   90.00
_cell.angle_gamma   90.00
#
_symmetry.space_group_name_H-M   'P 1'
#
loop_
_entity.id
_entity.type
_entity.pdbx_description
1 polymer ?
#
loop_
_entity_poly.entity_id
_entity_poly.type
_entity_poly.pdbx_seq_one_letter_code
_entity_poly.pdbx_strand_id
1 'polypeptide(L)' 'MAELPLAPIDRIIRRAGAERVGDDAVKALCKILEDVALDIAREAVELAR' A
#
# COMPACT_ATOMS: atom_id res chain seq x y z
N MET A 1 6.06 -0.35 -12.18
CA MET A 1 6.13 -1.54 -11.31
C MET A 1 5.72 -1.09 -9.93
N ALA A 2 4.97 -1.89 -9.17
CA ALA A 2 4.68 -1.56 -7.77
C ALA A 2 5.98 -1.57 -6.96
N GLU A 3 6.19 -0.55 -6.11
CA GLU A 3 7.30 -0.48 -5.16
C GLU A 3 7.03 -1.38 -3.95
N LEU A 4 5.78 -1.40 -3.47
CA LEU A 4 5.37 -2.30 -2.39
C LEU A 4 5.08 -3.71 -2.91
N PRO A 5 5.56 -4.77 -2.24
CA PRO A 5 5.22 -6.14 -2.61
C PRO A 5 3.71 -6.40 -2.49
N LEU A 6 3.11 -6.98 -3.54
CA LEU A 6 1.66 -7.24 -3.59
C LEU A 6 1.18 -8.33 -2.61
N ALA A 7 2.02 -9.32 -2.30
CA ALA A 7 1.62 -10.43 -1.42
C ALA A 7 1.30 -10.00 0.03
N PRO A 8 2.07 -9.13 0.70
CA PRO A 8 1.66 -8.49 1.95
C PRO A 8 0.32 -7.75 1.86
N ILE A 9 0.04 -7.09 0.74
CA ILE A 9 -1.18 -6.30 0.54
C ILE A 9 -2.40 -7.21 0.43
N ASP A 10 -2.31 -8.31 -0.34
CA ASP A 10 -3.34 -9.35 -0.37
C ASP A 10 -3.65 -9.89 1.04
N ARG A 11 -2.60 -10.15 1.85
CA ARG A 11 -2.78 -10.59 3.24
C ARG A 11 -3.50 -9.55 4.11
N ILE A 12 -3.24 -8.27 3.92
CA ILE A 12 -3.93 -7.19 4.65
C ILE A 12 -5.42 -7.20 4.31
N ILE A 13 -5.77 -7.30 3.03
CA ILE A 13 -7.17 -7.31 2.57
C ILE A 13 -7.90 -8.55 3.14
N ARG A 14 -7.26 -9.72 3.14
CA ARG A 14 -7.82 -10.94 3.75
C ARG A 14 -8.02 -10.80 5.26
N ARG A 15 -7.05 -10.22 5.97
CA ARG A 15 -7.16 -9.95 7.41
C ARG A 15 -8.27 -8.94 7.74
N ALA A 16 -8.64 -8.09 6.79
CA ALA A 16 -9.79 -7.19 6.91
C ALA A 16 -11.15 -7.91 6.70
N GLY A 17 -11.14 -9.22 6.42
CA GLY A 17 -12.35 -10.04 6.31
C GLY A 17 -12.71 -10.46 4.89
N ALA A 18 -11.87 -10.17 3.89
CA ALA A 18 -12.15 -10.62 2.52
C ALA A 18 -11.88 -12.11 2.35
N GLU A 19 -12.92 -12.88 2.01
CA GLU A 19 -12.79 -14.32 1.68
C GLU A 19 -12.05 -14.55 0.36
N ARG A 20 -12.27 -13.66 -0.62
CA ARG A 20 -11.61 -13.67 -1.94
C ARG A 20 -11.16 -12.26 -2.28
N VAL A 21 -9.97 -12.16 -2.87
CA VAL A 21 -9.35 -10.90 -3.28
C VAL A 21 -8.92 -11.06 -4.74
N GLY A 22 -9.34 -10.13 -5.60
CA GLY A 22 -8.89 -10.05 -6.99
C GLY A 22 -7.61 -9.23 -7.11
N ASP A 23 -6.77 -9.54 -8.10
CA ASP A 23 -5.50 -8.85 -8.32
C ASP A 23 -5.63 -7.33 -8.46
N ASP A 24 -6.73 -6.86 -9.06
CA ASP A 24 -6.98 -5.42 -9.22
C ASP A 24 -7.28 -4.73 -7.89
N ALA A 25 -7.91 -5.43 -6.93
CA ALA A 25 -8.10 -4.89 -5.58
C ALA A 25 -6.76 -4.77 -4.84
N VAL A 26 -5.86 -5.73 -5.02
CA VAL A 26 -4.50 -5.68 -4.44
C VAL A 26 -3.71 -4.51 -5.04
N LYS A 27 -3.74 -4.34 -6.36
CA LYS A 27 -3.07 -3.23 -7.05
C LYS A 27 -3.65 -1.87 -6.66
N ALA A 28 -4.97 -1.77 -6.51
CA ALA A 28 -5.62 -0.53 -6.11
C ALA A 28 -5.19 -0.11 -4.70
N LEU A 29 -5.20 -1.04 -3.73
CA LEU A 29 -4.72 -0.75 -2.38
C LEU A 29 -3.22 -0.42 -2.36
N CYS A 30 -2.41 -1.12 -3.18
CA CYS A 30 -0.99 -0.82 -3.33
C CYS A 30 -0.73 0.62 -3.73
N LYS A 31 -1.44 1.10 -4.76
CA LYS A 31 -1.32 2.48 -5.23
C LYS A 31 -1.65 3.49 -4.12
N ILE A 32 -2.76 3.27 -3.40
CA ILE A 32 -3.16 4.15 -2.31
C ILE A 32 -2.11 4.19 -1.19
N LEU A 33 -1.55 3.03 -0.83
CA LEU A 33 -0.52 2.95 0.20
C LEU A 33 0.79 3.63 -0.23
N GLU A 34 1.18 3.50 -1.49
CA GLU A 34 2.36 4.17 -2.05
C GLU A 34 2.19 5.69 -2.06
N ASP A 35 1.01 6.19 -2.49
CA ASP A 35 0.70 7.62 -2.50
C ASP A 35 0.78 8.20 -1.07
N VAL A 36 0.15 7.53 -0.09
CA VAL A 36 0.20 7.95 1.33
C VAL A 36 1.62 7.87 1.90
N ALA A 37 2.36 6.81 1.59
CA ALA A 37 3.73 6.65 2.06
C ALA A 37 4.64 7.75 1.50
N LEU A 38 4.44 8.15 0.25
CA LEU A 38 5.23 9.21 -0.38
C LEU A 38 4.97 10.58 0.26
N ASP A 39 3.71 10.89 0.60
CA ASP A 39 3.37 12.13 1.28
C ASP A 39 4.00 12.18 2.69
N ILE A 40 3.90 11.10 3.46
CA ILE A 40 4.56 10.99 4.77
C ILE A 40 6.09 11.11 4.63
N ALA A 41 6.68 10.46 3.62
CA ALA A 41 8.11 10.51 3.39
C ALA A 41 8.61 11.92 3.07
N ARG A 42 7.83 12.72 2.32
CA ARG A 42 8.14 14.13 2.06
C ARG A 42 8.19 14.95 3.35
N GLU A 43 7.20 14.80 4.22
CA GLU A 43 7.19 15.48 5.53
C GLU A 43 8.37 15.05 6.41
N ALA A 44 8.68 13.75 6.43
CA ALA A 44 9.82 13.23 7.18
C ALA A 44 11.17 13.80 6.70
N VAL A 45 11.32 14.00 5.37
CA VAL A 45 12.52 14.63 4.79
C VAL A 45 12.62 16.10 5.19
N GLU A 46 11.52 16.85 5.21
CA GLU A 46 11.53 18.24 5.66
C GLU A 46 11.89 18.36 7.15
N LEU A 47 11.41 17.43 7.99
CA LEU A 47 11.75 17.38 9.42
C LEU A 47 13.19 16.97 9.71
N ALA A 48 13.84 16.25 8.79
CA ALA A 48 15.22 15.79 8.95
C ALA A 48 16.27 16.83 8.56
N ARG A 49 15.86 17.96 7.95
CA ARG A 49 16.74 19.09 7.57
C ARG A 49 16.98 20.03 8.75
#